data_AF-A0A1D6HQ51-F1
#
_entry.id   AF-A0A1D6HQ51-F1
#
_cell.length_a   1.000
_cell.length_b   1.000
_cell.length_c   1.000
_cell.angle_alpha   90.00
_cell.angle_beta   90.00
_cell.angle_gamma   90.00
#
_symmetry.space_group_name_H-M   'P 1'
#
loop_
_entity.id
_entity.type
_entity.pdbx_description
1 polymer ?
#
loop_
_entity_poly.entity_id
_entity_poly.type
_entity_poly.pdbx_seq_one_letter_code
_entity_poly.pdbx_strand_id
1 'polypeptide(L)'
;MHIENTELKAGSPARINSSMGVSFSNGFSESSTPTSLKSSPAPVTSGSSDTDLHTQVLNFFNEPANLESEHGVHVDEVLKRFKLLPKKQITDAIDYNMDSGRLYSTIDEFHYKAT
;
A
#
# COMPACT_ATOMS: atom_id res chain seq x y z
N MET A 1 -3.37 -54.29 37.19
CA MET A 1 -2.52 -55.11 36.28
C MET A 1 -2.29 -54.24 35.05
N HIS A 2 -1.05 -53.80 34.83
CA HIS A 2 -0.15 -54.33 33.79
C HIS A 2 -0.69 -54.01 32.38
N ILE A 3 0.04 -53.45 31.42
CA ILE A 3 1.48 -53.24 31.24
C ILE A 3 1.67 -52.38 29.97
N GLU A 4 2.80 -51.67 29.97
CA GLU A 4 3.66 -51.20 28.87
C GLU A 4 3.67 -52.03 27.57
N ASN A 5 4.12 -51.40 26.47
CA ASN A 5 4.96 -51.92 25.36
C ASN A 5 4.56 -51.27 24.01
N THR A 6 5.42 -50.95 23.02
CA THR A 6 6.85 -51.18 22.75
C THR A 6 7.26 -50.38 21.49
N GLU A 7 8.51 -49.93 21.42
CA GLU A 7 9.18 -49.38 20.22
C GLU A 7 9.16 -50.31 18.99
N LEU A 8 9.05 -49.75 17.78
CA LEU A 8 9.60 -50.35 16.55
C LEU A 8 10.33 -49.30 15.68
N LYS A 9 11.63 -49.25 15.94
CA LYS A 9 12.83 -49.18 15.07
C LYS A 9 12.70 -49.25 13.53
N ALA A 10 13.66 -48.57 12.90
CA ALA A 10 14.21 -48.69 11.53
C ALA A 10 13.39 -48.04 10.40
N GLY A 11 13.94 -47.32 9.41
CA GLY A 11 15.33 -47.12 9.01
C GLY A 11 15.41 -47.06 7.47
N SER A 12 15.51 -45.83 6.92
CA SER A 12 16.19 -45.48 5.65
C SER A 12 15.50 -45.80 4.29
N PRO A 13 15.99 -45.30 3.13
CA PRO A 13 15.79 -43.91 2.67
C PRO A 13 15.50 -43.78 1.14
N ALA A 14 15.35 -42.52 0.71
CA ALA A 14 15.67 -41.98 -0.62
C ALA A 14 14.71 -42.22 -1.80
N ARG A 15 14.17 -41.11 -2.33
CA ARG A 15 14.46 -40.72 -3.73
C ARG A 15 14.92 -39.26 -3.80
N ILE A 16 16.15 -39.15 -4.27
CA ILE A 16 16.93 -38.02 -4.82
C ILE A 16 16.13 -37.27 -5.92
N ASN A 17 16.27 -35.96 -6.17
CA ASN A 17 17.47 -35.24 -6.60
C ASN A 17 17.41 -33.73 -6.28
N SER A 18 18.47 -33.28 -5.63
CA SER A 18 19.30 -32.07 -5.80
C SER A 18 18.85 -30.93 -6.76
N SER A 19 18.82 -29.71 -6.21
CA SER A 19 19.71 -28.59 -6.62
C SER A 19 19.57 -27.49 -5.54
N MET A 20 20.42 -27.44 -4.52
CA MET A 20 21.63 -26.57 -4.46
C MET A 20 21.32 -25.14 -4.96
N GLY A 21 21.32 -24.08 -4.14
CA GLY A 21 21.99 -24.00 -2.84
C GLY A 21 21.69 -22.76 -1.99
N VAL A 22 22.10 -22.97 -0.73
CA VAL A 22 22.75 -22.10 0.25
C VAL A 22 22.09 -20.78 0.69
N SER A 23 22.04 -20.40 1.97
CA SER A 23 22.33 -21.08 3.24
C SER A 23 22.15 -20.07 4.40
N PHE A 24 22.03 -20.62 5.62
CA PHE A 24 22.38 -20.05 6.95
C PHE A 24 21.50 -18.89 7.50
N SER A 25 21.19 -18.76 8.78
CA SER A 25 21.16 -19.62 9.98
C SER A 25 20.76 -18.73 11.17
N ASN A 26 20.21 -19.36 12.23
CA ASN A 26 20.15 -18.89 13.62
C ASN A 26 19.11 -17.82 14.02
N GLY A 27 18.28 -18.19 15.00
CA GLY A 27 17.93 -17.26 16.08
C GLY A 27 16.52 -17.37 16.63
N PHE A 28 16.35 -18.20 17.67
CA PHE A 28 15.70 -17.84 18.94
C PHE A 28 14.34 -17.09 18.91
N SER A 29 13.32 -17.83 19.41
CA SER A 29 12.25 -17.38 20.31
C SER A 29 11.01 -16.64 19.78
N GLU A 30 9.88 -17.27 20.17
CA GLU A 30 8.72 -16.66 20.85
C GLU A 30 7.74 -15.78 20.04
N SER A 31 6.48 -16.22 20.11
CA SER A 31 5.21 -15.48 20.07
C SER A 31 5.14 -14.23 19.18
N SER A 32 4.28 -14.27 18.15
CA SER A 32 3.32 -13.18 17.89
C SER A 32 2.31 -13.54 16.79
N THR A 33 1.07 -13.13 17.03
CA THR A 33 -0.15 -13.19 16.22
C THR A 33 0.02 -12.89 14.72
N PRO A 34 -0.73 -13.53 13.81
CA PRO A 34 -0.84 -13.00 12.45
C PRO A 34 -1.75 -11.75 12.45
N THR A 35 -1.10 -10.59 12.47
CA THR A 35 -1.71 -9.30 12.15
C THR A 35 -2.28 -9.33 10.74
N SER A 36 -3.57 -8.97 10.61
CA SER A 36 -4.24 -8.74 9.33
C SER A 36 -3.46 -7.74 8.48
N LEU A 37 -2.76 -8.23 7.47
CA LEU A 37 -2.21 -7.41 6.40
C LEU A 37 -3.38 -6.98 5.51
N LYS A 38 -3.96 -5.83 5.82
CA LYS A 38 -4.90 -5.14 4.94
C LYS A 38 -4.16 -4.83 3.65
N SER A 39 -4.49 -5.55 2.59
CA SER A 39 -3.98 -5.32 1.24
C SER A 39 -4.26 -3.86 0.85
N SER A 40 -3.21 -3.10 0.56
CA SER A 40 -3.31 -1.91 -0.28
C SER A 40 -2.56 -2.22 -1.57
N PRO A 41 -3.24 -2.36 -2.72
CA PRO A 41 -2.56 -2.43 -3.99
C PRO A 41 -1.96 -1.05 -4.28
N ALA A 42 -0.65 -0.92 -4.17
CA ALA A 42 0.05 0.22 -4.72
C ALA A 42 -0.08 0.17 -6.26
N PRO A 43 -0.66 1.17 -6.92
CA PRO A 43 -0.62 1.21 -8.37
C PRO A 43 0.80 1.64 -8.78
N VAL A 44 1.59 0.65 -9.20
CA VAL A 44 2.71 0.89 -10.10
C VAL A 44 2.12 1.22 -11.46
N THR A 45 2.26 2.46 -11.94
CA THR A 45 2.24 2.75 -13.37
C THR A 45 3.12 3.95 -13.60
N SER A 46 4.26 3.68 -14.23
CA SER A 46 5.06 4.69 -14.91
C SER A 46 4.42 4.90 -16.29
N GLY A 47 3.94 6.11 -16.56
CA GLY A 47 3.44 6.48 -17.88
C GLY A 47 3.02 7.94 -17.92
N SER A 48 3.94 8.82 -18.34
CA SER A 48 3.73 10.27 -18.52
C SER A 48 2.55 10.56 -19.45
N SER A 49 1.34 10.59 -18.89
CA SER A 49 0.08 10.90 -19.55
C SER A 49 -0.74 11.74 -18.57
N ASP A 50 -1.58 12.67 -19.05
CA ASP A 50 -2.38 13.56 -18.19
C ASP A 50 -3.25 12.76 -17.19
N THR A 51 -3.69 11.57 -17.60
CA THR A 51 -4.39 10.58 -16.75
C THR A 51 -3.57 10.17 -15.53
N ASP A 52 -2.25 10.05 -15.67
CA ASP A 52 -1.33 9.70 -14.58
C ASP A 52 -1.23 10.84 -13.57
N LEU A 53 -1.21 12.09 -14.03
CA LEU A 53 -1.27 13.26 -13.14
C LEU A 53 -2.59 13.29 -12.37
N HIS A 54 -3.72 13.11 -13.05
CA HIS A 54 -5.04 13.11 -12.39
C HIS A 54 -5.11 12.03 -11.32
N THR A 55 -4.54 10.86 -11.61
CA THR A 55 -4.47 9.73 -10.67
C THR A 55 -3.49 10.01 -9.52
N GLN A 56 -2.34 10.63 -9.77
CA GLN A 56 -1.39 11.01 -8.72
C GLN A 56 -1.99 12.05 -7.77
N VAL A 57 -2.65 13.08 -8.29
CA VAL A 57 -3.33 14.09 -7.49
C VAL A 57 -4.42 13.43 -6.65
N LEU A 58 -5.25 12.57 -7.24
CA LEU A 58 -6.27 11.82 -6.51
C LEU A 58 -5.68 10.93 -5.42
N ASN A 59 -4.59 10.21 -5.71
CA ASN A 59 -3.91 9.34 -4.76
C ASN A 59 -3.36 10.14 -3.57
N PHE A 60 -2.87 11.35 -3.81
CA PHE A 60 -2.47 12.26 -2.73
C PHE A 60 -3.65 12.58 -1.82
N PHE A 61 -4.81 12.99 -2.36
CA PHE A 61 -6.00 13.23 -1.55
C PHE A 61 -6.54 11.96 -0.86
N ASN A 62 -6.20 10.77 -1.37
CA ASN A 62 -6.54 9.47 -0.78
C ASN A 62 -5.53 8.99 0.28
N GLU A 63 -4.46 9.74 0.57
CA GLU A 63 -3.57 9.39 1.68
C GLU A 63 -4.31 9.47 3.02
N PRO A 64 -4.05 8.55 3.96
CA PRO A 64 -4.72 8.53 5.26
C PRO A 64 -4.56 9.87 6.01
N ALA A 65 -3.37 10.47 5.97
CA ALA A 65 -3.11 11.77 6.59
C ALA A 65 -4.01 12.90 6.04
N ASN A 66 -4.42 12.80 4.78
CA ASN A 66 -5.26 13.77 4.09
C ASN A 66 -6.76 13.45 4.29
N LEU A 67 -7.13 12.17 4.39
CA LEU A 67 -8.49 11.73 4.74
C LEU A 67 -8.87 12.08 6.18
N GLU A 68 -7.91 11.98 7.10
CA GLU A 68 -8.08 12.34 8.51
C GLU A 68 -8.27 13.85 8.70
N SER A 69 -7.94 14.67 7.70
CA SER A 69 -8.23 16.11 7.72
C SER A 69 -9.73 16.36 7.64
N GLU A 70 -10.29 16.95 8.69
CA GLU A 70 -11.71 17.31 8.78
C GLU A 70 -12.12 18.22 7.61
N HIS A 71 -11.33 19.27 7.40
CA HIS A 71 -11.58 20.30 6.38
C HIS A 71 -10.96 19.94 5.02
N GLY A 72 -10.31 18.79 4.89
CA GLY A 72 -9.62 18.42 3.66
C GLY A 72 -8.28 19.10 3.47
N VAL A 73 -7.82 19.15 2.23
CA VAL A 73 -6.47 19.59 1.89
C VAL A 73 -6.51 20.81 0.99
N HIS A 74 -5.70 21.81 1.33
CA HIS A 74 -5.62 23.04 0.56
C HIS A 74 -4.84 22.84 -0.74
N VAL A 75 -5.19 23.55 -1.81
CA VAL A 75 -4.49 23.47 -3.11
C VAL A 75 -2.98 23.72 -3.00
N ASP A 76 -2.56 24.55 -2.04
CA ASP A 76 -1.14 24.85 -1.80
C ASP A 76 -0.37 23.65 -1.23
N GLU A 77 -1.00 22.77 -0.45
CA GLU A 77 -0.39 21.52 0.03
C GLU A 77 -0.07 20.61 -1.15
N VAL A 78 -1.01 20.50 -2.10
CA VAL A 78 -0.83 19.74 -3.35
C VAL A 78 0.32 20.34 -4.15
N LEU A 79 0.34 21.67 -4.34
CA LEU A 79 1.42 22.38 -5.04
C LEU A 79 2.79 22.16 -4.39
N LYS A 80 2.84 22.16 -3.04
CA LYS A 80 4.07 21.85 -2.29
C LYS A 80 4.50 20.40 -2.46
N ARG A 81 3.57 19.46 -2.68
CA ARG A 81 3.92 18.06 -2.91
C ARG A 81 4.42 17.84 -4.35
N PHE A 82 3.78 18.48 -5.30
CA PHE A 82 4.05 18.39 -6.74
C PHE A 82 4.89 19.59 -7.25
N LYS A 83 5.99 19.93 -6.54
CA LYS A 83 6.82 21.12 -6.82
C LYS A 83 7.38 21.21 -8.24
N LEU A 84 7.44 20.08 -8.94
CA LEU A 84 7.97 19.97 -10.29
C LEU A 84 6.93 20.29 -11.37
N LEU A 85 5.65 20.40 -11.01
CA LEU A 85 4.56 20.60 -11.95
C LEU A 85 4.04 22.05 -11.95
N PRO A 86 3.62 22.58 -13.11
CA PRO A 86 2.99 23.90 -13.17
C PRO A 86 1.69 23.92 -12.39
N LYS A 87 1.41 25.02 -11.67
CA LYS A 87 0.16 25.20 -10.92
C LYS A 87 -1.08 24.91 -11.75
N LYS A 88 -1.08 25.37 -13.01
CA LYS A 88 -2.18 25.14 -13.94
C LYS A 88 -2.51 23.66 -14.11
N GLN A 89 -1.50 22.80 -14.31
CA GLN A 89 -1.76 21.37 -14.50
C GLN A 89 -2.33 20.71 -13.24
N ILE A 90 -1.90 21.16 -12.06
CA ILE A 90 -2.43 20.65 -10.79
C ILE A 90 -3.88 21.11 -10.60
N THR A 91 -4.19 22.37 -10.88
CA THR A 91 -5.57 22.87 -10.82
C THR A 91 -6.47 22.16 -11.83
N ASP A 92 -6.04 22.04 -13.08
CA ASP A 92 -6.77 21.30 -14.13
C ASP A 92 -7.03 19.84 -13.70
N ALA A 93 -6.06 19.19 -13.04
CA ALA A 93 -6.21 17.83 -12.52
C ALA A 93 -7.18 17.74 -11.34
N ILE A 94 -7.23 18.74 -10.46
CA ILE A 94 -8.19 18.82 -9.36
C ILE A 94 -9.59 18.99 -9.91
N ASP A 95 -9.78 19.94 -10.84
CA ASP A 95 -11.06 20.21 -11.50
C ASP A 95 -11.58 18.97 -12.21
N TYR A 96 -10.73 18.26 -12.96
CA TYR A 96 -11.10 17.00 -13.61
C TYR A 96 -11.59 15.95 -12.61
N ASN A 97 -10.92 15.81 -11.46
CA ASN A 97 -11.31 14.86 -10.43
C ASN A 97 -12.60 15.29 -9.71
N MET A 98 -12.86 16.59 -9.60
CA MET A 98 -14.10 17.14 -9.07
C MET A 98 -15.28 16.89 -10.02
N ASP A 99 -15.11 17.17 -11.31
CA ASP A 99 -16.09 16.85 -12.36
C ASP A 99 -16.39 15.35 -12.46
N SER A 100 -15.37 14.52 -12.21
CA SER A 100 -15.52 13.06 -12.15
C SER A 100 -16.20 12.55 -10.87
N GLY A 101 -16.51 13.44 -9.91
CA GLY A 101 -17.13 13.08 -8.63
C GLY A 101 -16.19 12.38 -7.64
N ARG A 102 -14.87 12.42 -7.89
CA ARG A 102 -13.84 11.78 -7.04
C ARG A 102 -13.32 12.72 -5.96
N LEU A 103 -13.39 14.03 -6.21
CA LEU A 103 -13.10 15.08 -5.23
C LEU A 103 -14.34 15.96 -5.03
N TYR A 104 -14.43 16.58 -3.87
CA TYR A 104 -15.40 17.63 -3.58
C TYR A 104 -14.75 18.74 -2.74
N SER A 105 -15.24 19.97 -2.90
CA SER A 105 -14.87 21.08 -2.04
C SER A 105 -15.58 20.96 -0.68
N THR A 106 -14.87 21.29 0.39
CA THR A 106 -15.35 21.08 1.77
C THR A 106 -15.91 22.37 2.37
N ILE A 107 -15.02 23.24 2.85
CA ILE A 107 -15.35 24.51 3.50
C ILE A 107 -15.32 25.68 2.52
N ASP A 108 -14.40 25.63 1.55
CA ASP A 108 -14.15 26.69 0.57
C ASP A 108 -13.73 26.09 -0.77
N GLU A 109 -13.63 26.93 -1.80
CA GLU A 109 -13.20 26.57 -3.17
C GLU A 109 -11.70 26.19 -3.26
N PHE A 110 -10.94 26.28 -2.17
CA PHE A 110 -9.52 25.91 -2.14
C PHE A 110 -9.21 24.68 -1.31
N HIS A 111 -10.21 24.10 -0.64
CA HIS A 111 -10.09 22.94 0.22
C HIS A 111 -10.86 21.76 -0.37
N TYR A 112 -10.15 20.67 -0.64
CA TYR A 112 -10.72 19.50 -1.32
C TYR A 112 -10.54 18.22 -0.52
N LYS A 113 -11.49 17.29 -0.65
CA LYS A 113 -11.43 15.92 -0.12
C LYS A 113 -11.77 14.89 -1.18
N ALA A 114 -11.17 13.71 -1.04
CA ALA A 114 -11.60 12.52 -1.74
C ALA A 114 -12.93 12.00 -1.18
N THR A 115 -13.80 11.55 -2.08
CA THR A 115 -15.10 10.92 -1.80
C THR A 115 -14.94 9.46 -1.37
#